data_AF-A0A1I5DY90-F1
#
_entry.id   AF-A0A1I5DY90-F1
#
_cell.length_a   1.000
_cell.length_b   1.000
_cell.length_c   1.000
_cell.angle_alpha   90.00
_cell.angle_beta   90.00
_cell.angle_gamma   90.00
#
_symmetry.space_group_name_H-M   'P 1'
#
loop_
_entity.id
_entity.type
_entity.pdbx_description
1 polymer ?
#
loop_
_entity_poly.entity_id
_entity_poly.type
_entity_poly.pdbx_seq_one_letter_code
_entity_poly.pdbx_strand_id
1 'polypeptide(L)'
;MSSAHRFPASVGPDPETAPGMSDDALVAALRMSRTIEGTTPVAALIARHGPSVSDYAEICASGSPALARAFASAAFRQVVQELQRTGPTGALRPRLLVTVREAARARSRTGSASGLSYDQAGAADSDRPPSRSVAENRHLSHVSFLQLPRTTQYVLWHMDVEAEPWAVPAALLGIEGDITPFELDRAREQLRSALLRTHVENSAGRQCRDYSRLLDAPSRGAGSTLPEVQAHLDQCAYCRHAAEQLRLCAEEPGVLLAEALLGESAHPYLAACRARPSRTASAPTAAAGAAAGADVGPAGTRHRSRGSARERKPRATRRATKIFVVGIVAGSAAVAAALFVTGTSSQNTTPTTQTQQPTPTPTPSTSSPADSTALPVPPESGRLRNAAADLCMDVRGTPPERGAEVTLSTCSSDSTQRWTYLEDGLLRNLAAPDLCLDAGGDDEVLDLESCDSSGDVSFGLRFELSPEGELFTQDEGNLVIVPASPEAGTILVPSARNGEAKQRWLVEAISGASTTESDT
;
A
#
# COMPACT_ATOMS: atom_id res chain seq x y z
N MET A 1 -62.82 26.88 18.95
CA MET A 1 -61.68 27.43 18.19
C MET A 1 -60.41 26.97 18.88
N SER A 2 -59.67 26.05 18.26
CA SER A 2 -58.22 25.91 18.36
C SER A 2 -57.81 24.74 17.48
N SER A 3 -57.41 25.09 16.26
CA SER A 3 -56.89 24.16 15.25
C SER A 3 -55.50 23.68 15.66
N ALA A 4 -55.33 22.38 15.85
CA ALA A 4 -54.01 21.77 15.99
C ALA A 4 -53.41 21.57 14.59
N HIS A 5 -52.40 22.39 14.26
CA HIS A 5 -51.58 22.18 13.07
C HIS A 5 -50.70 20.93 13.26
N ARG A 6 -50.94 19.92 12.42
CA ARG A 6 -50.10 18.72 12.28
C ARG A 6 -48.92 19.09 11.38
N PHE A 7 -47.71 19.14 11.92
CA PHE A 7 -46.48 19.27 11.12
C PHE A 7 -46.27 17.98 10.30
N PRO A 8 -45.89 18.08 9.01
CA PRO A 8 -45.55 16.90 8.22
C PRO A 8 -44.26 16.30 8.77
N ALA A 9 -44.24 14.97 8.90
CA ALA A 9 -43.04 14.22 9.23
C ALA A 9 -41.98 14.52 8.16
N SER A 10 -40.84 15.06 8.59
CA SER A 10 -39.65 15.15 7.75
C SER A 10 -39.27 13.72 7.36
N VAL A 11 -39.47 13.39 6.09
CA VAL A 11 -38.83 12.23 5.46
C VAL A 11 -37.33 12.42 5.68
N GLY A 12 -36.75 11.61 6.57
CA GLY A 12 -35.30 11.55 6.70
C GLY A 12 -34.73 11.09 5.36
N PRO A 13 -33.56 11.60 4.94
CA PRO A 13 -32.94 11.12 3.72
C PRO A 13 -32.68 9.61 3.82
N ASP A 14 -32.89 8.92 2.70
CA ASP A 14 -32.60 7.49 2.56
C ASP A 14 -31.15 7.19 3.02
N PRO A 15 -30.93 6.09 3.76
CA PRO A 15 -29.62 5.74 4.32
C PRO A 15 -28.57 5.28 3.28
N GLU A 16 -28.83 5.43 1.97
CA GLU A 16 -27.99 4.93 0.88
C GLU A 16 -27.24 6.00 0.09
N THR A 17 -27.13 7.25 0.57
CA THR A 17 -26.39 8.27 -0.21
C THR A 17 -25.62 9.31 0.62
N ALA A 18 -25.07 8.90 1.76
CA ALA A 18 -23.98 9.64 2.42
C ALA A 18 -22.83 8.66 2.70
N PRO A 19 -21.63 8.83 2.11
CA PRO A 19 -20.48 8.07 2.55
C PRO A 19 -20.24 8.40 4.02
N GLY A 20 -20.22 7.36 4.87
CA GLY A 20 -19.88 7.54 6.28
C GLY A 20 -18.55 8.29 6.38
N MET A 21 -18.51 9.41 7.09
CA MET A 21 -17.37 10.33 7.10
C MET A 21 -16.03 9.63 7.34
N SER A 22 -14.97 10.06 6.67
CA SER A 22 -13.62 9.55 6.90
C SER A 22 -13.16 9.78 8.34
N ASP A 23 -12.16 9.02 8.78
CA ASP A 23 -11.55 9.23 10.08
C ASP A 23 -10.98 10.65 10.21
N ASP A 24 -10.50 11.25 9.12
CA ASP A 24 -10.00 12.64 9.12
C ASP A 24 -11.11 13.66 9.30
N ALA A 25 -12.25 13.46 8.65
CA ALA A 25 -13.43 14.30 8.85
C ALA A 25 -13.93 14.23 10.31
N LEU A 26 -13.91 13.04 10.92
CA LEU A 26 -14.24 12.87 12.34
C LEU A 26 -13.22 13.54 13.25
N VAL A 27 -11.92 13.42 12.97
CA VAL A 27 -10.86 14.09 13.75
C VAL A 27 -10.94 15.61 13.60
N ALA A 28 -11.22 16.13 12.40
CA ALA A 28 -11.43 17.56 12.16
C ALA A 28 -12.64 18.08 12.95
N ALA A 29 -13.78 17.36 12.92
CA ALA A 29 -14.95 17.70 13.71
C ALA A 29 -14.69 17.65 15.22
N LEU A 30 -13.92 16.65 15.68
CA LEU A 30 -13.48 16.52 17.07
C LEU A 30 -12.68 17.74 17.53
N ARG A 31 -11.73 18.23 16.73
CA ARG A 31 -10.91 19.42 17.03
C ARG A 31 -11.75 20.69 17.09
N MET A 32 -12.77 20.79 16.25
CA MET A 32 -13.69 21.93 16.23
C MET A 32 -14.82 21.83 17.26
N SER A 33 -14.84 20.77 18.08
CA SER A 33 -15.93 20.48 19.03
C SER A 33 -17.33 20.50 18.38
N ARG A 34 -17.43 20.07 17.11
CA ARG A 34 -18.68 20.04 16.35
C ARG A 34 -19.30 18.65 16.41
N THR A 35 -20.62 18.60 16.55
CA THR A 35 -21.41 17.38 16.31
C THR A 35 -21.70 17.25 14.82
N ILE A 36 -21.86 16.00 14.38
CA ILE A 36 -22.19 15.65 13.00
C ILE A 36 -23.51 14.89 13.05
N GLU A 37 -24.57 15.43 12.45
CA GLU A 37 -25.89 14.77 12.41
C GLU A 37 -26.39 14.31 13.80
N GLY A 38 -26.11 15.09 14.83
CA GLY A 38 -26.47 14.77 16.22
C GLY A 38 -25.57 13.74 16.91
N THR A 39 -24.61 13.15 16.21
CA THR A 39 -23.60 12.22 16.76
C THR A 39 -22.33 12.98 17.12
N THR A 40 -21.76 12.68 18.30
CA THR A 40 -20.45 13.23 18.66
C THR A 40 -19.34 12.52 17.88
N PRO A 41 -18.28 13.21 17.42
CA PRO A 41 -17.18 12.56 16.71
C PRO A 41 -16.54 11.41 17.52
N VAL A 42 -16.51 11.55 18.84
CA VAL A 42 -16.05 10.48 19.76
C VAL A 42 -16.92 9.24 19.68
N ALA A 43 -18.25 9.39 19.67
CA ALA A 43 -19.17 8.26 19.56
C ALA A 43 -19.02 7.56 18.20
N ALA A 44 -18.83 8.31 17.11
CA ALA A 44 -18.58 7.73 15.78
C ALA A 44 -17.27 6.93 15.73
N LEU A 45 -16.18 7.47 16.31
CA LEU A 45 -14.90 6.77 16.41
C LEU A 45 -15.01 5.48 17.24
N ILE A 46 -15.75 5.51 18.36
CA ILE A 46 -16.01 4.32 19.19
C ILE A 46 -16.86 3.30 18.43
N ALA A 47 -17.91 3.72 17.72
CA ALA A 47 -18.75 2.80 16.96
C ALA A 47 -17.96 2.05 15.88
N ARG A 48 -17.02 2.75 15.23
CA ARG A 48 -16.21 2.26 14.12
C ARG A 48 -15.04 1.37 14.54
N HIS A 49 -14.29 1.76 15.57
CA HIS A 49 -13.08 1.06 16.01
C HIS A 49 -13.31 0.19 17.26
N GLY A 50 -14.43 0.39 17.94
CA GLY A 50 -14.77 -0.26 19.21
C GLY A 50 -14.76 -1.78 19.15
N PRO A 51 -15.29 -2.46 18.11
CA PRO A 51 -15.23 -3.93 18.03
C PRO A 51 -13.79 -4.45 18.11
N SER A 52 -12.90 -3.98 17.23
CA SER A 52 -11.49 -4.39 17.20
C SER A 52 -10.75 -4.08 18.50
N VAL A 53 -11.03 -2.92 19.11
CA VAL A 53 -10.45 -2.52 20.40
C VAL A 53 -10.97 -3.39 21.54
N SER A 54 -12.25 -3.75 21.54
CA SER A 54 -12.85 -4.57 22.59
C SER A 54 -12.32 -6.00 22.52
N ASP A 55 -12.27 -6.59 21.33
CA ASP A 55 -11.71 -7.93 21.10
C ASP A 55 -10.27 -8.01 21.66
N TYR A 56 -9.43 -7.03 21.32
CA TYR A 56 -8.05 -7.01 21.79
C TYR A 56 -7.94 -6.73 23.30
N ALA A 57 -8.78 -5.85 23.84
CA ALA A 57 -8.80 -5.59 25.28
C ALA A 57 -9.23 -6.82 26.10
N GLU A 58 -10.14 -7.66 25.57
CA GLU A 58 -10.51 -8.93 26.19
C GLU A 58 -9.33 -9.91 26.21
N ILE A 59 -8.57 -10.00 25.12
CA ILE A 59 -7.34 -10.80 25.04
C ILE A 59 -6.32 -10.30 26.09
N CYS A 60 -6.10 -8.99 26.21
CA CYS A 60 -5.15 -8.42 27.17
C CYS A 60 -5.63 -8.49 28.63
N ALA A 61 -6.92 -8.65 28.89
CA ALA A 61 -7.50 -8.64 30.23
C ALA A 61 -7.52 -10.02 30.92
N SER A 62 -6.99 -11.05 30.27
CA SER A 62 -6.87 -12.42 30.82
C SER A 62 -8.17 -12.92 31.46
N GLY A 63 -9.31 -12.67 30.79
CA GLY A 63 -10.63 -13.13 31.22
C GLY A 63 -11.38 -12.21 32.19
N SER A 64 -10.91 -10.99 32.46
CA SER A 64 -11.62 -10.00 33.29
C SER A 64 -12.39 -8.96 32.45
N PRO A 65 -13.73 -9.02 32.36
CA PRO A 65 -14.51 -8.06 31.56
C PRO A 65 -14.46 -6.62 32.10
N ALA A 66 -14.16 -6.45 33.39
CA ALA A 66 -13.99 -5.14 33.99
C ALA A 66 -12.66 -4.50 33.56
N LEU A 67 -11.59 -5.28 33.49
CA LEU A 67 -10.28 -4.80 33.00
C LEU A 67 -10.32 -4.54 31.50
N ALA A 68 -10.96 -5.40 30.71
CA ALA A 68 -11.11 -5.20 29.27
C ALA A 68 -11.77 -3.84 28.95
N ARG A 69 -12.91 -3.55 29.59
CA ARG A 69 -13.59 -2.25 29.47
C ARG A 69 -12.73 -1.08 29.93
N ALA A 70 -11.95 -1.25 31.00
CA ALA A 70 -11.06 -0.22 31.51
C ALA A 70 -9.92 0.09 30.53
N PHE A 71 -9.28 -0.93 29.95
CA PHE A 71 -8.23 -0.76 28.95
C PHE A 71 -8.76 -0.11 27.66
N ALA A 72 -9.89 -0.59 27.13
CA ALA A 72 -10.52 0.01 25.95
C ALA A 72 -10.89 1.49 26.20
N SER A 73 -11.53 1.79 27.34
CA SER A 73 -11.90 3.16 27.70
C SER A 73 -10.68 4.07 27.88
N ALA A 74 -9.61 3.57 28.49
CA ALA A 74 -8.37 4.31 28.65
C ALA A 74 -7.71 4.60 27.30
N ALA A 75 -7.68 3.62 26.39
CA ALA A 75 -7.13 3.78 25.05
C ALA A 75 -7.88 4.82 24.23
N PHE A 76 -9.21 4.74 24.17
CA PHE A 76 -10.02 5.75 23.48
C PHE A 76 -9.82 7.15 24.06
N ARG A 77 -9.85 7.28 25.40
CA ARG A 77 -9.63 8.58 26.05
C ARG A 77 -8.27 9.17 25.71
N GLN A 78 -7.20 8.39 25.79
CA GLN A 78 -5.84 8.86 25.51
C GLN A 78 -5.67 9.23 24.03
N VAL A 79 -6.14 8.39 23.11
CA VAL A 79 -6.04 8.66 21.67
C VAL A 79 -6.89 9.87 21.28
N VAL A 80 -8.12 10.01 21.79
CA VAL A 80 -8.98 11.18 21.51
C VAL A 80 -8.35 12.48 22.03
N GLN A 81 -7.81 12.48 23.25
CA GLN A 81 -7.10 13.64 23.81
C GLN A 81 -5.92 14.05 22.94
N GLU A 82 -5.16 13.08 22.44
CA GLU A 82 -4.02 13.36 21.58
C GLU A 82 -4.45 13.86 20.20
N LEU A 83 -5.49 13.27 19.58
CA LEU A 83 -6.04 13.73 18.30
C LEU A 83 -6.57 15.17 18.38
N GLN A 84 -7.18 15.55 19.50
CA GLN A 84 -7.59 16.94 19.75
C GLN A 84 -6.39 17.90 19.72
N ARG A 85 -5.22 17.45 20.19
CA ARG A 85 -4.01 18.26 20.28
C ARG A 85 -3.25 18.30 18.96
N THR A 86 -2.89 17.15 18.39
CA THR A 86 -1.97 17.03 17.25
C THR A 86 -2.63 16.74 15.91
N GLY A 87 -3.87 16.26 15.89
CA GLY A 87 -4.52 15.82 14.66
C GLY A 87 -4.15 14.38 14.26
N PRO A 88 -4.55 13.93 13.07
CA PRO A 88 -4.32 12.55 12.63
C PRO A 88 -2.84 12.35 12.26
N THR A 89 -2.20 11.35 12.88
CA THR A 89 -0.75 11.09 12.73
C THR A 89 -0.43 9.70 12.20
N GLY A 90 -1.45 8.92 11.83
CA GLY A 90 -1.31 7.55 11.33
C GLY A 90 -2.63 6.80 11.32
N ALA A 91 -2.58 5.47 11.14
CA ALA A 91 -3.77 4.63 11.19
C ALA A 91 -4.35 4.55 12.62
N LEU A 92 -5.63 4.91 12.78
CA LEU A 92 -6.25 5.04 14.11
C LEU A 92 -6.37 3.70 14.82
N ARG A 93 -6.72 2.64 14.09
CA ARG A 93 -6.95 1.32 14.69
C ARG A 93 -5.71 0.71 15.32
N PRO A 94 -4.56 0.55 14.62
CA PRO A 94 -3.34 0.03 15.26
C PRO A 94 -2.91 0.90 16.44
N ARG A 95 -3.05 2.21 16.35
CA ARG A 95 -2.73 3.13 17.46
C ARG A 95 -3.57 2.86 18.71
N LEU A 96 -4.88 2.63 18.55
CA LEU A 96 -5.78 2.27 19.66
C LEU A 96 -5.37 0.93 20.28
N LEU A 97 -5.05 -0.08 19.47
CA LEU A 97 -4.63 -1.40 19.99
C LEU A 97 -3.29 -1.34 20.72
N VAL A 98 -2.30 -0.62 20.16
CA VAL A 98 -1.03 -0.38 20.85
C VAL A 98 -1.27 0.31 22.19
N THR A 99 -2.20 1.28 22.25
CA THR A 99 -2.53 1.96 23.51
C THR A 99 -3.18 1.01 24.54
N VAL A 100 -4.04 0.08 24.09
CA VAL A 100 -4.58 -0.99 24.96
C VAL A 100 -3.45 -1.86 25.51
N ARG A 101 -2.50 -2.27 24.65
CA ARG A 101 -1.33 -3.07 25.04
C ARG A 101 -0.50 -2.38 26.11
N GLU A 102 -0.19 -1.10 25.92
CA GLU A 102 0.61 -0.33 26.87
C GLU A 102 -0.14 -0.11 28.19
N ALA A 103 -1.46 0.10 28.16
CA ALA A 103 -2.29 0.16 29.37
C ALA A 103 -2.29 -1.17 30.15
N ALA A 104 -2.39 -2.30 29.45
CA ALA A 104 -2.29 -3.62 30.06
C ALA A 104 -0.92 -3.86 30.69
N ARG A 105 0.18 -3.54 29.99
CA ARG A 105 1.55 -3.65 30.51
C ARG A 105 1.80 -2.76 31.71
N ALA A 106 1.34 -1.51 31.67
CA ALA A 106 1.45 -0.60 32.81
C ALA A 106 0.76 -1.18 34.05
N ARG A 107 -0.42 -1.78 33.88
CA ARG A 107 -1.17 -2.41 34.96
C ARG A 107 -0.49 -3.66 35.53
N SER A 108 0.15 -4.47 34.69
CA SER A 108 0.92 -5.64 35.12
C SER A 108 2.11 -5.25 35.99
N ARG A 109 2.81 -4.16 35.63
CA ARG A 109 3.93 -3.61 36.42
C ARG A 109 3.50 -3.12 37.81
N THR A 110 2.34 -2.47 37.92
CA THR A 110 1.80 -1.99 39.22
C THR A 110 1.10 -3.07 40.03
N GLY A 111 0.80 -4.23 39.44
CA GLY A 111 -0.05 -5.27 40.00
C GLY A 111 0.67 -6.47 40.62
N SER A 112 2.00 -6.49 40.60
CA SER A 112 2.77 -7.69 40.96
C SER A 112 2.82 -7.91 42.48
N ALA A 113 1.77 -8.54 43.00
CA ALA A 113 1.81 -9.35 44.22
C ALA A 113 1.02 -10.67 44.10
N SER A 114 0.17 -10.86 43.09
CA SER A 114 -0.48 -12.17 42.84
C SER A 114 -1.12 -12.24 41.44
N GLY A 115 -0.67 -13.21 40.65
CA GLY A 115 -1.46 -13.81 39.56
C GLY A 115 -1.17 -13.31 38.15
N LEU A 116 -0.40 -14.12 37.41
CA LEU A 116 -0.25 -14.20 35.95
C LEU A 116 0.21 -12.91 35.25
N SER A 117 1.49 -12.90 34.85
CA SER A 117 2.03 -11.89 33.95
C SER A 117 1.28 -11.92 32.61
N TYR A 118 1.10 -10.74 32.01
CA TYR A 118 0.76 -10.58 30.59
C TYR A 118 1.60 -11.52 29.71
N ASP A 119 2.85 -11.77 30.12
CA ASP A 119 3.84 -12.59 29.40
C ASP A 119 3.58 -14.11 29.41
N GLN A 120 2.58 -14.60 30.17
CA GLN A 120 2.35 -16.04 30.35
C GLN A 120 0.96 -16.52 29.91
N ALA A 121 0.01 -15.61 29.68
CA ALA A 121 -1.36 -15.98 29.32
C ALA A 121 -1.47 -16.62 27.91
N GLY A 122 -0.48 -16.42 27.03
CA GLY A 122 -0.44 -17.03 25.70
C GLY A 122 0.10 -18.48 25.66
N ALA A 123 0.67 -18.99 26.75
CA ALA A 123 1.33 -20.30 26.78
C ALA A 123 0.44 -21.46 27.28
N ALA A 124 -0.78 -21.18 27.75
CA ALA A 124 -1.57 -22.16 28.50
C ALA A 124 -2.41 -23.14 27.65
N ASP A 125 -2.43 -23.03 26.32
CA ASP A 125 -3.28 -23.90 25.47
C ASP A 125 -2.65 -24.35 24.13
N SER A 126 -1.32 -24.44 24.03
CA SER A 126 -0.69 -25.05 22.85
C SER A 126 0.44 -25.99 23.23
N ASP A 127 0.38 -27.23 22.75
CA ASP A 127 1.42 -28.27 22.81
C ASP A 127 2.64 -27.92 21.91
N ARG A 128 2.87 -26.61 21.68
CA ARG A 128 3.91 -26.05 20.84
C ARG A 128 4.98 -25.45 21.75
N PRO A 129 6.27 -25.79 21.58
CA PRO A 129 7.32 -25.21 22.40
C PRO A 129 7.27 -23.68 22.29
N PRO A 130 7.43 -22.94 23.40
CA PRO A 130 7.47 -21.49 23.35
C PRO A 130 8.68 -21.10 22.51
N SER A 131 8.43 -20.66 21.28
CA SER A 131 9.44 -19.99 20.47
C SER A 131 9.93 -18.80 21.30
N ARG A 132 11.22 -18.78 21.66
CA ARG A 132 11.89 -17.61 22.26
C ARG A 132 11.40 -16.34 21.56
N SER A 133 10.55 -15.59 22.26
CA SER A 133 9.98 -14.26 21.97
C SER A 133 10.08 -13.80 20.51
N VAL A 134 9.22 -14.34 19.65
CA VAL A 134 9.00 -13.85 18.28
C VAL A 134 8.79 -12.31 18.24
N ALA A 135 8.27 -11.72 19.32
CA ALA A 135 8.03 -10.28 19.47
C ALA A 135 9.27 -9.40 19.75
N GLU A 136 10.36 -9.90 20.36
CA GLU A 136 11.52 -9.05 20.67
C GLU A 136 12.31 -8.65 19.40
N ASN A 137 12.26 -9.51 18.38
CA ASN A 137 12.97 -9.32 17.10
C ASN A 137 12.10 -8.64 16.04
N ARG A 138 11.09 -7.86 16.41
CA ARG A 138 10.18 -7.14 15.48
C ARG A 138 10.36 -5.63 15.49
N HIS A 139 11.42 -5.15 16.12
CA HIS A 139 11.72 -3.72 16.23
C HIS A 139 11.85 -3.04 14.85
N LEU A 140 12.49 -3.69 13.87
CA LEU A 140 12.59 -3.16 12.51
C LEU A 140 11.20 -2.94 11.91
N SER A 141 10.36 -3.99 11.86
CA SER A 141 8.98 -3.87 11.36
C SER A 141 8.15 -2.83 12.10
N HIS A 142 8.34 -2.71 13.41
CA HIS A 142 7.64 -1.72 14.22
C HIS A 142 7.99 -0.29 13.79
N VAL A 143 9.28 0.03 13.73
CA VAL A 143 9.75 1.37 13.36
C VAL A 143 9.41 1.66 11.90
N SER A 144 9.66 0.72 11.00
CA SER A 144 9.35 0.87 9.58
C SER A 144 7.86 1.14 9.34
N PHE A 145 6.96 0.41 10.01
CA PHE A 145 5.51 0.65 9.87
C PHE A 145 5.10 2.06 10.30
N LEU A 146 5.64 2.57 11.41
CA LEU A 146 5.31 3.91 11.92
C LEU A 146 5.83 5.03 11.02
N GLN A 147 6.88 4.78 10.24
CA GLN A 147 7.43 5.71 9.26
C GLN A 147 6.66 5.72 7.92
N LEU A 148 5.76 4.77 7.68
CA LEU A 148 5.00 4.72 6.44
C LEU A 148 3.98 5.87 6.35
N PRO A 149 3.64 6.31 5.12
CA PRO A 149 2.52 7.22 4.91
C PRO A 149 1.25 6.68 5.56
N ARG A 150 0.40 7.59 6.05
CA ARG A 150 -0.82 7.23 6.77
C ARG A 150 -1.73 6.31 5.94
N THR A 151 -1.92 6.62 4.66
CA THR A 151 -2.73 5.82 3.72
C THR A 151 -2.23 4.39 3.65
N THR A 152 -0.92 4.19 3.51
CA THR A 152 -0.25 2.88 3.52
C THR A 152 -0.49 2.13 4.83
N GLN A 153 -0.37 2.80 5.98
CA GLN A 153 -0.67 2.17 7.28
C GLN A 153 -2.13 1.68 7.36
N TYR A 154 -3.09 2.45 6.83
CA TYR A 154 -4.49 2.02 6.76
C TYR A 154 -4.64 0.78 5.89
N VAL A 155 -4.16 0.84 4.64
CA VAL A 155 -4.29 -0.27 3.69
C VAL A 155 -3.69 -1.55 4.28
N LEU A 156 -2.45 -1.51 4.77
CA LEU A 156 -1.80 -2.69 5.36
C LEU A 156 -2.54 -3.22 6.59
N TRP A 157 -2.95 -2.34 7.51
CA TRP A 157 -3.60 -2.79 8.72
C TRP A 157 -4.97 -3.42 8.44
N HIS A 158 -5.79 -2.76 7.62
CA HIS A 158 -7.15 -3.22 7.37
C HIS A 158 -7.17 -4.44 6.43
N MET A 159 -6.34 -4.46 5.38
CA MET A 159 -6.33 -5.54 4.39
C MET A 159 -5.46 -6.73 4.81
N ASP A 160 -4.24 -6.51 5.30
CA ASP A 160 -3.31 -7.61 5.61
C ASP A 160 -3.46 -8.12 7.04
N VAL A 161 -3.64 -7.23 8.03
CA VAL A 161 -3.73 -7.63 9.45
C VAL A 161 -5.13 -8.11 9.81
N GLU A 162 -6.16 -7.30 9.55
CA GLU A 162 -7.55 -7.62 9.93
C GLU A 162 -8.34 -8.35 8.84
N ALA A 163 -7.79 -8.50 7.63
CA ALA A 163 -8.43 -9.16 6.50
C ALA A 163 -9.84 -8.60 6.20
N GLU A 164 -10.00 -7.28 6.31
CA GLU A 164 -11.23 -6.57 5.96
C GLU A 164 -11.34 -6.38 4.44
N PRO A 165 -12.57 -6.24 3.91
CA PRO A 165 -12.75 -5.99 2.48
C PRO A 165 -12.35 -4.56 2.10
N TRP A 166 -11.95 -4.37 0.83
CA TRP A 166 -11.44 -3.12 0.24
C TRP A 166 -12.27 -1.86 0.53
N ALA A 167 -13.60 -2.01 0.62
CA ALA A 167 -14.52 -0.93 0.93
C ALA A 167 -14.30 -0.32 2.33
N VAL A 168 -13.77 -1.10 3.29
CA VAL A 168 -13.54 -0.62 4.66
C VAL A 168 -12.43 0.43 4.70
N PRO A 169 -11.18 0.14 4.30
CA PRO A 169 -10.13 1.16 4.28
C PRO A 169 -10.47 2.36 3.37
N ALA A 170 -11.17 2.16 2.25
CA ALA A 170 -11.63 3.26 1.40
C ALA A 170 -12.56 4.22 2.16
N ALA A 171 -13.58 3.70 2.84
CA ALA A 171 -14.51 4.50 3.64
C ALA A 171 -13.81 5.19 4.84
N LEU A 172 -12.83 4.54 5.45
CA LEU A 172 -12.06 5.12 6.55
C LEU A 172 -11.16 6.27 6.09
N LEU A 173 -10.60 6.18 4.89
CA LEU A 173 -9.77 7.21 4.27
C LEU A 173 -10.61 8.31 3.60
N GLY A 174 -11.89 8.06 3.29
CA GLY A 174 -12.73 8.97 2.54
C GLY A 174 -12.45 8.98 1.05
N ILE A 175 -11.92 7.86 0.52
CA ILE A 175 -11.71 7.66 -0.91
C ILE A 175 -13.03 7.20 -1.51
N GLU A 176 -13.47 7.84 -2.59
CA GLU A 176 -14.62 7.37 -3.36
C GLU A 176 -14.24 6.13 -4.17
N GLY A 177 -14.97 5.03 -3.99
CA GLY A 177 -14.66 3.74 -4.62
C GLY A 177 -14.01 2.74 -3.66
N ASP A 178 -13.41 1.70 -4.21
CA ASP A 178 -12.72 0.65 -3.45
C ASP A 178 -11.20 0.81 -3.59
N ILE A 179 -10.45 0.43 -2.54
CA ILE A 179 -9.01 0.24 -2.66
C ILE A 179 -8.74 -0.85 -3.71
N THR A 180 -7.87 -0.57 -4.66
CA THR A 180 -7.53 -1.52 -5.73
C THR A 180 -6.50 -2.55 -5.27
N PRO A 181 -6.43 -3.75 -5.88
CA PRO A 181 -5.36 -4.71 -5.60
C PRO A 181 -3.96 -4.13 -5.77
N PHE A 182 -3.79 -3.25 -6.77
CA PHE A 182 -2.53 -2.57 -7.03
C PHE A 182 -2.09 -1.67 -5.85
N GLU A 183 -3.03 -0.99 -5.19
CA GLU A 183 -2.70 -0.15 -4.03
C GLU A 183 -2.23 -0.96 -2.82
N LEU A 184 -2.77 -2.17 -2.62
CA LEU A 184 -2.27 -3.07 -1.59
C LEU A 184 -0.87 -3.59 -1.92
N ASP A 185 -0.61 -3.94 -3.18
CA ASP A 185 0.73 -4.38 -3.59
C ASP A 185 1.76 -3.24 -3.46
N ARG A 186 1.39 -2.01 -3.84
CA ARG A 186 2.20 -0.80 -3.58
C ARG A 186 2.46 -0.61 -2.08
N ALA A 187 1.43 -0.77 -1.24
CA ALA A 187 1.58 -0.62 0.20
C ALA A 187 2.53 -1.66 0.83
N ARG A 188 2.49 -2.91 0.34
CA ARG A 188 3.40 -3.98 0.76
C ARG A 188 4.84 -3.72 0.31
N GLU A 189 5.04 -3.20 -0.90
CA GLU A 189 6.37 -2.81 -1.36
C GLU A 189 6.91 -1.61 -0.54
N GLN A 190 6.07 -0.64 -0.18
CA GLN A 190 6.47 0.45 0.71
C GLN A 190 6.90 -0.06 2.09
N LEU A 191 6.19 -1.03 2.67
CA LEU A 191 6.61 -1.68 3.93
C LEU A 191 7.98 -2.36 3.79
N ARG A 192 8.19 -3.09 2.69
CA ARG A 192 9.46 -3.78 2.41
C ARG A 192 10.62 -2.81 2.24
N SER A 193 10.43 -1.74 1.49
CA SER A 193 11.41 -0.67 1.32
C SER A 193 11.72 0.05 2.63
N ALA A 194 10.70 0.29 3.46
CA ALA A 194 10.90 0.85 4.80
C ALA A 194 11.70 -0.10 5.71
N LEU A 195 11.44 -1.42 5.65
CA LEU A 195 12.23 -2.42 6.39
C LEU A 195 13.71 -2.41 6.02
N LEU A 196 14.02 -2.38 4.71
CA LEU A 196 15.39 -2.30 4.22
C LEU A 196 16.06 -0.98 4.62
N ARG A 197 15.34 0.13 4.50
CA ARG A 197 15.82 1.46 4.91
C ARG A 197 16.18 1.48 6.39
N THR A 198 15.24 1.12 7.27
CA THR A 198 15.48 1.07 8.72
C THR A 198 16.61 0.10 9.07
N HIS A 199 16.77 -0.99 8.30
CA HIS A 199 17.90 -1.91 8.47
C HIS A 199 19.25 -1.24 8.16
N VAL A 200 19.36 -0.53 7.04
CA VAL A 200 20.59 0.15 6.63
C VAL A 200 20.95 1.29 7.58
N GLU A 201 19.97 2.11 7.99
CA GLU A 201 20.16 3.24 8.91
C GLU A 201 20.69 2.79 10.28
N ASN A 202 20.24 1.64 10.76
CA ASN A 202 20.63 1.11 12.08
C ASN A 202 21.76 0.06 12.00
N SER A 203 22.33 -0.17 10.82
CA SER A 203 23.45 -1.09 10.61
C SER A 203 24.78 -0.50 11.12
N ALA A 204 25.38 -1.11 12.13
CA ALA A 204 26.66 -0.66 12.69
C ALA A 204 27.90 -0.95 11.80
N GLY A 205 27.80 -1.91 10.87
CA GLY A 205 28.93 -2.38 10.06
C GLY A 205 28.81 -2.08 8.56
N ARG A 206 29.93 -1.82 7.86
CA ARG A 206 29.96 -1.68 6.39
C ARG A 206 29.42 -2.93 5.69
N GLN A 207 29.85 -4.12 6.13
CA GLN A 207 29.39 -5.39 5.56
C GLN A 207 27.87 -5.58 5.66
N CYS A 208 27.23 -5.15 6.76
CA CYS A 208 25.76 -5.21 6.89
C CYS A 208 25.07 -4.35 5.82
N ARG A 209 25.62 -3.15 5.55
CA ARG A 209 25.10 -2.24 4.52
C ARG A 209 25.32 -2.81 3.11
N ASP A 210 26.49 -3.37 2.84
CA ASP A 210 26.82 -3.96 1.54
C ASP A 210 25.89 -5.15 1.20
N TYR A 211 25.59 -6.01 2.18
CA TYR A 211 24.72 -7.16 1.98
C TYR A 211 23.22 -6.83 1.99
N SER A 212 22.80 -5.60 2.36
CA SER A 212 21.39 -5.22 2.51
C SER A 212 20.53 -5.53 1.29
N ARG A 213 21.03 -5.23 0.08
CA ARG A 213 20.33 -5.50 -1.19
C ARG A 213 20.21 -7.00 -1.50
N LEU A 214 21.11 -7.81 -0.96
CA LEU A 214 21.14 -9.26 -1.15
C LEU A 214 20.30 -10.01 -0.12
N LEU A 215 19.96 -9.38 1.01
CA LEU A 215 19.04 -9.95 2.00
C LEU A 215 17.64 -10.17 1.43
N ASP A 216 17.25 -9.30 0.50
CA ASP A 216 15.91 -9.26 -0.07
C ASP A 216 15.70 -10.24 -1.22
N ALA A 217 16.80 -10.63 -1.89
CA ALA A 217 16.78 -11.43 -3.11
C ALA A 217 16.04 -12.78 -2.96
N PRO A 218 16.19 -13.57 -1.88
CA PRO A 218 15.46 -14.82 -1.73
C PRO A 218 13.94 -14.62 -1.69
N SER A 219 13.49 -13.59 -0.99
CA SER A 219 12.06 -13.22 -0.94
C SER A 219 11.50 -12.69 -2.27
N ARG A 220 12.36 -12.29 -3.22
CA ARG A 220 11.97 -11.99 -4.61
C ARG A 220 12.00 -13.21 -5.54
N GLY A 221 12.23 -14.40 -5.01
CA GLY A 221 12.29 -15.64 -5.79
C GLY A 221 13.65 -15.91 -6.45
N ALA A 222 14.71 -15.19 -6.07
CA ALA A 222 16.06 -15.38 -6.63
C ALA A 222 16.77 -16.69 -6.18
N GLY A 223 16.05 -17.63 -5.57
CA GLY A 223 16.58 -18.88 -5.07
C GLY A 223 17.23 -18.75 -3.69
N SER A 224 18.25 -19.57 -3.41
CA SER A 224 18.93 -19.61 -2.11
C SER A 224 19.81 -18.38 -1.89
N THR A 225 20.01 -18.01 -0.63
CA THR A 225 21.00 -17.00 -0.21
C THR A 225 22.40 -17.34 -0.76
N LEU A 226 23.12 -16.32 -1.25
CA LEU A 226 24.51 -16.50 -1.68
C LEU A 226 25.36 -17.00 -0.50
N PRO A 227 26.35 -17.88 -0.72
CA PRO A 227 27.15 -18.45 0.38
C PRO A 227 27.82 -17.40 1.28
N GLU A 228 28.28 -16.29 0.69
CA GLU A 228 28.90 -15.18 1.42
C GLU A 228 27.91 -14.46 2.34
N VAL A 229 26.69 -14.22 1.83
CA VAL A 229 25.59 -13.65 2.62
C VAL A 229 25.20 -14.62 3.73
N GLN A 230 25.10 -15.91 3.44
CA GLN A 230 24.77 -16.92 4.44
C GLN A 230 25.81 -16.98 5.57
N ALA A 231 27.10 -16.96 5.24
CA ALA A 231 28.18 -16.92 6.23
C ALA A 231 28.09 -15.68 7.14
N HIS A 232 27.65 -14.54 6.60
CA HIS A 232 27.38 -13.33 7.39
C HIS A 232 26.15 -13.50 8.29
N LEU A 233 25.04 -14.05 7.78
CA LEU A 233 23.81 -14.29 8.55
C LEU A 233 24.03 -15.28 9.72
N ASP A 234 24.97 -16.21 9.58
CA ASP A 234 25.33 -17.13 10.66
C ASP A 234 25.99 -16.38 11.83
N GLN A 235 26.74 -15.32 11.55
CA GLN A 235 27.53 -14.56 12.53
C GLN A 235 26.84 -13.27 13.03
N CYS A 236 25.94 -12.68 12.24
CA CYS A 236 25.29 -11.40 12.55
C CYS A 236 23.80 -11.58 12.85
N ALA A 237 23.44 -11.53 14.14
CA ALA A 237 22.04 -11.65 14.58
C ALA A 237 21.14 -10.56 13.97
N TYR A 238 21.66 -9.34 13.82
CA TYR A 238 20.90 -8.22 13.27
C TYR A 238 20.46 -8.46 11.82
N CYS A 239 21.38 -8.84 10.93
CA CYS A 239 21.07 -9.18 9.54
C CYS A 239 20.21 -10.44 9.43
N ARG A 240 20.40 -11.42 10.33
CA ARG A 240 19.54 -12.61 10.42
C ARG A 240 18.10 -12.26 10.76
N HIS A 241 17.86 -11.39 11.73
CA HIS A 241 16.51 -10.92 12.08
C HIS A 241 15.90 -10.04 10.98
N ALA A 242 16.72 -9.27 10.26
CA ALA A 242 16.25 -8.50 9.11
C ALA A 242 15.80 -9.43 7.96
N ALA A 243 16.62 -10.42 7.59
CA ALA A 243 16.29 -11.40 6.57
C ALA A 243 15.02 -12.21 6.90
N GLU A 244 14.85 -12.61 8.18
CA GLU A 244 13.62 -13.26 8.64
C GLU A 244 12.40 -12.36 8.45
N GLN A 245 12.48 -11.09 8.84
CA GLN A 245 11.38 -10.14 8.71
C GLN A 245 11.05 -9.82 7.23
N LEU A 246 12.05 -9.71 6.36
CA LEU A 246 11.83 -9.52 4.91
C LEU A 246 11.13 -10.72 4.26
N ARG A 247 11.45 -11.94 4.72
CA ARG A 247 10.76 -13.15 4.30
C ARG A 247 9.31 -13.17 4.79
N LEU A 248 9.07 -12.86 6.06
CA LEU A 248 7.72 -12.74 6.61
C LEU A 248 6.91 -11.61 5.96
N CYS A 249 7.56 -10.52 5.58
CA CYS A 249 6.92 -9.42 4.85
C CYS A 249 6.41 -9.86 3.48
N ALA A 250 7.11 -10.80 2.82
CA ALA A 250 6.69 -11.36 1.54
C ALA A 250 5.62 -12.46 1.69
N GLU A 251 5.72 -13.30 2.71
CA GLU A 251 4.83 -14.46 2.91
C GLU A 251 3.53 -14.08 3.67
N GLU A 252 3.66 -13.38 4.80
CA GLU A 252 2.58 -13.12 5.76
C GLU A 252 2.72 -11.71 6.41
N PRO A 253 2.60 -10.60 5.63
CA PRO A 253 2.80 -9.25 6.14
C PRO A 253 1.87 -8.90 7.33
N GLY A 254 0.64 -9.42 7.32
CA GLY A 254 -0.31 -9.24 8.41
C GLY A 254 0.17 -9.85 9.74
N VAL A 255 0.81 -11.01 9.69
CA VAL A 255 1.39 -11.66 10.89
C VAL A 255 2.56 -10.84 11.39
N LEU A 256 3.46 -10.44 10.48
CA LEU A 256 4.62 -9.63 10.80
C LEU A 256 4.24 -8.33 11.53
N LEU A 257 3.27 -7.59 10.97
CA LEU A 257 2.81 -6.31 11.54
C LEU A 257 2.07 -6.51 12.87
N ALA A 258 1.23 -7.54 12.98
CA ALA A 258 0.56 -7.85 14.24
C ALA A 258 1.58 -8.17 15.34
N GLU A 259 2.60 -8.99 15.07
CA GLU A 259 3.66 -9.29 16.02
C GLU A 259 4.45 -8.03 16.41
N ALA A 260 4.77 -7.17 15.45
CA ALA A 260 5.51 -5.93 15.69
C ALA A 260 4.73 -4.93 16.58
N LEU A 261 3.43 -4.78 16.36
CA LEU A 261 2.61 -3.77 17.02
C LEU A 261 1.89 -4.30 18.26
N LEU A 262 1.51 -5.57 18.30
CA LEU A 262 0.72 -6.18 19.38
C LEU A 262 1.53 -7.14 20.26
N GLY A 263 2.73 -7.54 19.83
CA GLY A 263 3.60 -8.43 20.58
C GLY A 263 2.98 -9.81 20.78
N GLU A 264 3.08 -10.35 21.99
CA GLU A 264 2.65 -11.72 22.31
C GLU A 264 1.15 -11.98 22.14
N SER A 265 0.33 -10.93 22.17
CA SER A 265 -1.12 -11.03 21.94
C SER A 265 -1.51 -10.94 20.46
N ALA A 266 -0.55 -10.92 19.53
CA ALA A 266 -0.80 -10.83 18.09
C ALA A 266 -1.60 -12.01 17.54
N HIS A 267 -1.15 -13.25 17.78
CA HIS A 267 -1.81 -14.45 17.24
C HIS A 267 -3.24 -14.65 17.75
N PRO A 268 -3.54 -14.51 19.06
CA PRO A 268 -4.92 -14.51 19.54
C PRO A 268 -5.79 -13.43 18.88
N TYR A 269 -5.22 -12.26 18.62
CA TYR A 269 -5.93 -11.17 17.96
C TYR A 269 -6.25 -11.47 16.49
N LEU A 270 -5.28 -12.00 15.74
CA LEU A 270 -5.48 -12.45 14.36
C LEU A 270 -6.54 -13.57 14.28
N ALA A 271 -6.53 -14.49 15.25
CA ALA A 271 -7.55 -15.53 15.35
C ALA A 271 -8.95 -14.93 15.61
N ALA A 272 -9.06 -13.92 16.48
CA ALA A 272 -10.31 -13.19 16.71
C ALA A 272 -10.80 -12.48 15.45
N CYS A 273 -9.91 -11.84 14.67
CA CYS A 273 -10.26 -11.19 13.41
C CYS A 273 -10.84 -12.19 12.40
N ARG A 274 -10.20 -13.35 12.23
CA ARG A 274 -10.69 -14.44 11.34
C ARG A 274 -12.01 -15.05 11.81
N ALA A 275 -12.29 -15.01 13.11
CA ALA A 275 -13.53 -15.52 13.68
C ALA A 275 -14.71 -14.53 13.56
N ARG A 276 -14.47 -13.26 13.19
CA ARG A 276 -15.55 -12.30 13.00
C ARG A 276 -16.45 -12.76 11.85
N PRO A 277 -17.77 -12.86 12.05
CA PRO A 277 -18.67 -13.06 10.93
C PRO A 277 -18.53 -11.87 9.99
N SER A 278 -18.13 -12.13 8.75
CA SER A 278 -18.09 -11.15 7.68
C SER A 278 -19.48 -10.52 7.60
N ARG A 279 -19.64 -9.25 8.02
CA ARG A 279 -20.95 -8.57 8.01
C ARG A 279 -21.42 -8.23 6.58
N THR A 280 -20.77 -8.77 5.57
CA THR A 280 -21.09 -8.67 4.14
C THR A 280 -21.88 -9.87 3.64
N ALA A 281 -22.96 -10.26 4.33
CA ALA A 281 -24.06 -11.08 3.78
C ALA A 281 -25.22 -11.24 4.78
N SER A 282 -25.67 -10.17 5.41
CA SER A 282 -27.00 -10.14 6.05
C SER A 282 -27.50 -8.72 6.07
N ALA A 283 -28.15 -8.33 4.95
CA ALA A 283 -29.19 -7.33 5.06
C ALA A 283 -30.16 -7.81 6.16
N PRO A 284 -30.47 -7.01 7.18
CA PRO A 284 -31.61 -7.33 8.01
C PRO A 284 -32.82 -7.24 7.09
N THR A 285 -33.38 -8.38 6.67
CA THR A 285 -34.77 -8.40 6.21
C THR A 285 -35.57 -7.84 7.37
N ALA A 286 -36.04 -6.60 7.22
CA ALA A 286 -37.04 -6.03 8.08
C ALA A 286 -38.21 -7.01 8.11
N ALA A 287 -38.32 -7.76 9.21
CA ALA A 287 -39.52 -8.52 9.49
C ALA A 287 -40.62 -7.49 9.78
N ALA A 288 -41.31 -7.11 8.70
CA ALA A 288 -42.56 -6.40 8.76
C ALA A 288 -43.56 -7.21 9.59
N GLY A 289 -44.36 -6.48 10.36
CA GLY A 289 -45.13 -6.96 11.50
C GLY A 289 -46.05 -8.17 11.26
N ALA A 290 -46.25 -8.90 12.35
CA ALA A 290 -47.55 -9.50 12.64
C ALA A 290 -47.92 -9.12 14.08
N ALA A 291 -48.68 -8.04 14.19
CA ALA A 291 -49.51 -7.81 15.36
C ALA A 291 -50.62 -8.87 15.37
N ALA A 292 -50.68 -9.68 16.41
CA ALA A 292 -51.86 -10.44 16.78
C ALA A 292 -52.02 -10.32 18.29
N GLY A 293 -53.08 -9.61 18.71
CA GLY A 293 -53.53 -9.54 20.09
C GLY A 293 -54.41 -10.73 20.47
N ALA A 294 -54.78 -10.74 21.76
CA ALA A 294 -55.56 -11.73 22.51
C ALA A 294 -54.78 -13.02 22.87
N ASP A 295 -54.75 -13.52 24.11
CA ASP A 295 -55.84 -13.54 25.08
C ASP A 295 -55.34 -13.70 26.54
N VAL A 296 -56.24 -13.38 27.47
CA VAL A 296 -56.08 -13.40 28.94
C VAL A 296 -56.32 -14.81 29.50
N GLY A 297 -55.55 -15.24 30.51
CA GLY A 297 -56.01 -16.26 31.47
C GLY A 297 -54.92 -16.91 32.34
N PRO A 298 -55.14 -17.19 33.65
CA PRO A 298 -54.08 -17.16 34.65
C PRO A 298 -53.79 -18.50 35.37
N ALA A 299 -52.81 -18.44 36.28
CA ALA A 299 -52.56 -19.28 37.46
C ALA A 299 -51.73 -20.57 37.28
N GLY A 300 -50.73 -20.74 38.17
CA GLY A 300 -50.00 -22.01 38.30
C GLY A 300 -48.69 -21.92 39.08
N THR A 301 -48.78 -22.13 40.39
CA THR A 301 -47.74 -22.22 41.43
C THR A 301 -46.55 -23.18 41.20
N ARG A 302 -45.40 -22.80 41.80
CA ARG A 302 -44.36 -23.61 42.51
C ARG A 302 -43.64 -24.74 41.74
N HIS A 303 -42.31 -24.70 41.64
CA HIS A 303 -41.36 -25.33 42.58
C HIS A 303 -39.92 -25.30 42.03
N ARG A 304 -38.95 -25.21 42.95
CA ARG A 304 -37.51 -25.39 42.76
C ARG A 304 -37.18 -26.80 42.26
N SER A 305 -36.17 -26.92 41.40
CA SER A 305 -35.23 -28.06 41.46
C SER A 305 -33.85 -27.68 40.93
N ARG A 306 -32.85 -28.01 41.75
CA ARG A 306 -31.41 -28.00 41.44
C ARG A 306 -31.15 -29.08 40.39
N GLY A 307 -30.44 -28.73 39.31
CA GLY A 307 -29.91 -29.68 38.34
C GLY A 307 -28.40 -29.65 38.37
N SER A 308 -27.82 -30.65 39.04
CA SER A 308 -26.40 -31.00 39.00
C SER A 308 -25.98 -31.49 37.62
N ALA A 309 -24.70 -31.28 37.33
CA ALA A 309 -23.95 -31.79 36.19
C ALA A 309 -24.28 -33.23 35.79
N ARG A 310 -24.37 -33.47 34.47
CA ARG A 310 -23.91 -34.74 33.90
C ARG A 310 -23.41 -34.58 32.47
N GLU A 311 -22.11 -34.76 32.38
CA GLU A 311 -21.27 -35.01 31.22
C GLU A 311 -21.80 -36.16 30.35
N ARG A 312 -21.98 -35.93 29.04
CA ARG A 312 -22.01 -36.96 27.98
C ARG A 312 -21.56 -36.37 26.63
N LYS A 313 -20.33 -36.67 26.21
CA LYS A 313 -19.93 -36.74 24.78
C LYS A 313 -20.51 -38.02 24.14
N PRO A 314 -20.28 -38.29 22.84
CA PRO A 314 -20.85 -37.62 21.68
C PRO A 314 -21.73 -38.60 20.88
N ARG A 315 -22.58 -38.13 19.97
CA ARG A 315 -23.16 -39.03 18.96
C ARG A 315 -23.14 -38.37 17.59
N ALA A 316 -22.21 -38.85 16.77
CA ALA A 316 -22.14 -38.63 15.35
C ALA A 316 -23.48 -39.01 14.71
N THR A 317 -24.07 -38.09 13.95
CA THR A 317 -25.10 -38.40 12.97
C THR A 317 -24.62 -37.89 11.62
N ARG A 318 -24.20 -38.84 10.79
CA ARG A 318 -24.05 -38.67 9.34
C ARG A 318 -25.42 -38.29 8.77
N ARG A 319 -25.51 -37.17 8.05
CA ARG A 319 -26.55 -36.98 7.03
C ARG A 319 -25.97 -36.30 5.79
N ALA A 320 -25.73 -37.17 4.82
CA ALA A 320 -25.97 -37.05 3.38
C ALA A 320 -26.00 -35.65 2.74
N THR A 321 -24.97 -35.45 1.92
CA THR A 321 -24.89 -34.71 0.66
C THR A 321 -26.22 -34.63 -0.12
N LYS A 322 -26.58 -33.42 -0.55
CA LYS A 322 -27.32 -33.18 -1.80
C LYS A 322 -26.71 -31.99 -2.53
N ILE A 323 -26.00 -32.30 -3.61
CA ILE A 323 -25.54 -31.40 -4.65
C ILE A 323 -26.78 -31.02 -5.47
N PHE A 324 -27.02 -29.72 -5.68
CA PHE A 324 -27.99 -29.23 -6.64
C PHE A 324 -27.21 -28.65 -7.82
N VAL A 325 -27.18 -29.39 -8.94
CA VAL A 325 -26.81 -28.89 -10.26
C VAL A 325 -28.08 -28.35 -10.88
N VAL A 326 -28.10 -27.05 -11.22
CA VAL A 326 -29.10 -26.48 -12.12
C VAL A 326 -28.35 -25.98 -13.35
N GLY A 327 -28.54 -26.69 -14.46
CA GLY A 327 -28.21 -26.21 -15.78
C GLY A 327 -29.38 -25.40 -16.33
N ILE A 328 -29.06 -24.29 -17.02
CA ILE A 328 -29.97 -23.64 -17.98
C ILE A 328 -29.17 -23.40 -19.26
N VAL A 329 -29.70 -23.95 -20.34
CA VAL A 329 -29.32 -23.78 -21.74
C VAL A 329 -30.35 -22.85 -22.41
N ALA A 330 -29.90 -22.18 -23.47
CA ALA A 330 -30.62 -21.39 -24.48
C ALA A 330 -30.79 -19.89 -24.17
N GLY A 331 -30.56 -18.95 -25.10
CA GLY A 331 -30.38 -19.11 -26.53
C GLY A 331 -29.78 -17.88 -27.21
N SER A 332 -29.29 -18.13 -28.41
CA SER A 332 -28.72 -17.23 -29.40
C SER A 332 -29.76 -16.31 -30.05
N ALA A 333 -29.41 -15.04 -30.24
CA ALA A 333 -30.02 -14.17 -31.23
C ALA A 333 -28.92 -13.49 -32.06
N ALA A 334 -28.96 -13.75 -33.36
CA ALA A 334 -28.07 -13.22 -34.37
C ALA A 334 -28.49 -11.81 -34.79
N VAL A 335 -27.53 -10.92 -35.06
CA VAL A 335 -27.71 -9.81 -36.01
C VAL A 335 -26.48 -9.77 -36.90
N ALA A 336 -26.72 -10.04 -38.19
CA ALA A 336 -25.79 -9.84 -39.28
C ALA A 336 -26.02 -8.43 -39.85
N ALA A 337 -24.94 -7.71 -40.16
CA ALA A 337 -24.95 -6.63 -41.14
C ALA A 337 -23.70 -6.78 -42.00
N ALA A 338 -23.93 -7.08 -43.27
CA ALA A 338 -22.93 -7.24 -44.31
C ALA A 338 -22.60 -5.88 -44.95
N LEU A 339 -21.33 -5.63 -45.25
CA LEU A 339 -20.92 -4.78 -46.36
C LEU A 339 -19.83 -5.49 -47.15
N PHE A 340 -20.17 -5.79 -48.41
CA PHE A 340 -19.28 -6.26 -49.46
C PHE A 340 -18.51 -5.08 -50.06
N VAL A 341 -17.21 -5.23 -50.29
CA VAL A 341 -16.55 -4.78 -51.53
C VAL A 341 -15.53 -5.83 -51.95
N THR A 342 -15.69 -6.28 -53.19
CA THR A 342 -14.91 -7.28 -53.93
C THR A 342 -13.62 -6.70 -54.51
N GLY A 343 -12.59 -7.53 -54.69
CA GLY A 343 -11.40 -7.16 -55.48
C GLY A 343 -10.33 -8.23 -55.65
N THR A 344 -10.68 -9.34 -56.32
CA THR A 344 -9.86 -10.15 -57.26
C THR A 344 -8.39 -10.49 -56.93
N SER A 345 -8.14 -11.77 -56.62
CA SER A 345 -7.47 -12.78 -57.47
C SER A 345 -5.98 -12.54 -57.80
N SER A 346 -5.11 -13.42 -57.29
CA SER A 346 -4.60 -14.56 -58.08
C SER A 346 -3.70 -15.48 -57.25
N GLN A 347 -3.82 -16.76 -57.57
CA GLN A 347 -3.16 -17.92 -56.98
C GLN A 347 -1.69 -18.02 -57.41
N ASN A 348 -0.85 -18.63 -56.58
CA ASN A 348 -0.06 -19.83 -56.92
C ASN A 348 0.88 -20.19 -55.73
N THR A 349 0.59 -21.29 -55.03
CA THR A 349 1.33 -22.57 -55.06
C THR A 349 2.83 -22.52 -54.69
N THR A 350 3.13 -23.14 -53.55
CA THR A 350 4.40 -23.75 -53.08
C THR A 350 4.99 -24.73 -54.12
N PRO A 351 6.32 -25.12 -54.13
CA PRO A 351 6.99 -25.81 -52.99
C PRO A 351 8.56 -25.73 -52.83
N THR A 352 8.98 -26.13 -51.62
CA THR A 352 10.19 -26.85 -51.08
C THR A 352 11.63 -26.83 -51.69
N THR A 353 12.60 -26.66 -50.76
CA THR A 353 13.90 -27.38 -50.50
C THR A 353 15.30 -26.89 -50.98
N GLN A 354 16.22 -26.89 -49.99
CA GLN A 354 17.66 -27.30 -49.97
C GLN A 354 18.83 -26.34 -50.35
N THR A 355 19.61 -26.01 -49.30
CA THR A 355 21.09 -26.03 -49.09
C THR A 355 22.07 -25.95 -50.28
N GLN A 356 23.02 -24.98 -50.26
CA GLN A 356 24.49 -25.19 -50.23
C GLN A 356 25.33 -23.90 -50.45
N GLN A 357 26.41 -23.80 -49.67
CA GLN A 357 27.52 -22.82 -49.70
C GLN A 357 28.53 -23.17 -50.81
N PRO A 358 29.24 -22.19 -51.42
CA PRO A 358 30.70 -22.11 -51.24
C PRO A 358 31.27 -20.66 -51.19
N THR A 359 32.40 -20.52 -50.49
CA THR A 359 33.40 -19.41 -50.51
C THR A 359 34.69 -19.96 -51.19
N PRO A 360 35.81 -19.26 -51.50
CA PRO A 360 36.18 -17.83 -51.32
C PRO A 360 37.06 -17.12 -52.42
N THR A 361 37.40 -15.83 -52.17
CA THR A 361 38.66 -15.07 -52.50
C THR A 361 38.71 -14.19 -53.78
N PRO A 362 39.42 -13.00 -53.86
CA PRO A 362 39.57 -11.85 -52.94
C PRO A 362 39.43 -10.42 -53.61
N THR A 363 39.14 -9.40 -52.76
CA THR A 363 39.44 -7.91 -52.72
C THR A 363 39.79 -7.03 -53.97
N PRO A 364 39.73 -5.67 -53.89
CA PRO A 364 39.09 -4.74 -52.92
C PRO A 364 38.40 -3.46 -53.51
N SER A 365 37.72 -2.72 -52.61
CA SER A 365 37.46 -1.26 -52.60
C SER A 365 36.46 -0.63 -53.59
N THR A 366 35.30 -0.15 -53.08
CA THR A 366 35.10 1.26 -52.66
C THR A 366 33.61 1.54 -52.43
N SER A 367 33.30 1.91 -51.18
CA SER A 367 32.14 2.68 -50.69
C SER A 367 30.72 2.23 -51.03
N SER A 368 30.18 1.33 -50.19
CA SER A 368 28.88 1.49 -49.53
C SER A 368 28.72 0.36 -48.51
N PRO A 369 28.46 0.63 -47.22
CA PRO A 369 27.81 -0.36 -46.39
C PRO A 369 26.40 0.12 -46.04
N ALA A 370 25.43 -0.60 -46.56
CA ALA A 370 24.36 -1.04 -45.70
C ALA A 370 24.90 -2.16 -44.79
N ASP A 371 24.39 -2.18 -43.56
CA ASP A 371 24.39 -3.26 -42.58
C ASP A 371 25.67 -3.55 -41.75
N SER A 372 25.56 -3.23 -40.44
CA SER A 372 25.92 -4.12 -39.34
C SER A 372 25.43 -3.53 -38.01
N THR A 373 24.59 -4.31 -37.34
CA THR A 373 24.53 -4.47 -35.88
C THR A 373 25.53 -3.64 -35.06
N ALA A 374 25.02 -2.67 -34.31
CA ALA A 374 25.66 -2.12 -33.12
C ALA A 374 24.60 -1.50 -32.20
N LEU A 375 24.23 -2.22 -31.14
CA LEU A 375 24.22 -1.56 -29.82
C LEU A 375 25.71 -1.40 -29.46
N PRO A 376 26.16 -0.21 -29.00
CA PRO A 376 25.64 0.44 -27.79
C PRO A 376 25.35 1.94 -27.96
N VAL A 377 24.23 2.43 -27.42
CA VAL A 377 24.02 3.87 -27.16
C VAL A 377 24.34 4.11 -25.68
N PRO A 378 25.36 4.93 -25.35
CA PRO A 378 25.13 6.15 -24.54
C PRO A 378 26.13 7.31 -24.86
N PRO A 379 25.95 8.59 -24.41
CA PRO A 379 25.01 9.12 -23.40
C PRO A 379 23.99 10.14 -23.96
N GLU A 380 22.76 10.12 -23.43
CA GLU A 380 21.66 10.97 -23.86
C GLU A 380 21.68 12.33 -23.14
N SER A 381 22.44 13.30 -23.67
CA SER A 381 22.25 14.71 -23.32
C SER A 381 21.24 15.35 -24.28
N GLY A 382 20.15 15.87 -23.74
CA GLY A 382 18.99 16.29 -24.54
C GLY A 382 18.08 17.27 -23.83
N ARG A 383 17.10 17.77 -24.57
CA ARG A 383 15.89 18.38 -23.97
C ARG A 383 14.80 17.33 -23.90
N LEU A 384 14.01 17.38 -22.84
CA LEU A 384 12.81 16.55 -22.68
C LEU A 384 11.60 17.41 -23.01
N ARG A 385 10.94 17.13 -24.15
CA ARG A 385 9.73 17.83 -24.58
C ARG A 385 8.50 16.95 -24.35
N ASN A 386 7.51 17.45 -23.64
CA ASN A 386 6.27 16.71 -23.41
C ASN A 386 5.46 16.60 -24.71
N ALA A 387 5.05 15.38 -25.07
CA ALA A 387 4.40 15.11 -26.35
C ALA A 387 2.97 15.70 -26.46
N ALA A 388 2.28 15.93 -25.35
CA ALA A 388 0.93 16.52 -25.36
C ALA A 388 0.94 18.05 -25.24
N ALA A 389 1.78 18.60 -24.37
CA ALA A 389 1.84 20.04 -24.11
C ALA A 389 2.74 20.79 -25.10
N ASP A 390 3.64 20.08 -25.78
CA ASP A 390 4.63 20.66 -26.69
C ASP A 390 5.61 21.65 -26.02
N LEU A 391 5.81 21.47 -24.71
CA LEU A 391 6.66 22.28 -23.84
C LEU A 391 7.82 21.45 -23.28
N CYS A 392 8.90 22.11 -22.92
CA CYS A 392 10.12 21.48 -22.43
C CYS A 392 10.19 21.47 -20.90
N MET A 393 10.80 20.42 -20.35
CA MET A 393 11.15 20.33 -18.94
C MET A 393 12.23 21.35 -18.60
N ASP A 394 11.93 22.24 -17.66
CA ASP A 394 12.75 23.38 -17.27
C ASP A 394 12.84 23.48 -15.76
N VAL A 395 13.92 24.08 -15.27
CA VAL A 395 14.11 24.35 -13.84
C VAL A 395 13.85 25.82 -13.57
N ARG A 396 13.09 26.09 -12.50
CA ARG A 396 12.83 27.47 -12.12
C ARG A 396 14.09 28.12 -11.52
N GLY A 397 14.47 29.27 -12.07
CA GLY A 397 15.58 30.08 -11.57
C GLY A 397 16.88 29.87 -12.34
N THR A 398 17.68 30.94 -12.44
CA THR A 398 18.96 30.96 -13.16
C THR A 398 20.01 31.72 -12.33
N PRO A 399 21.05 31.07 -11.80
CA PRO A 399 21.28 29.63 -11.79
C PRO A 399 20.27 28.90 -10.90
N PRO A 400 19.96 27.63 -11.18
CA PRO A 400 19.10 26.84 -10.32
C PRO A 400 19.84 26.42 -9.04
N GLU A 401 19.11 26.39 -7.93
CA GLU A 401 19.60 25.99 -6.60
C GLU A 401 18.97 24.66 -6.17
N ARG A 402 19.45 24.06 -5.09
CA ARG A 402 18.82 22.88 -4.49
C ARG A 402 17.39 23.22 -4.03
N GLY A 403 16.43 22.33 -4.29
CA GLY A 403 14.99 22.54 -4.07
C GLY A 403 14.31 23.36 -5.16
N ALA A 404 15.01 23.68 -6.26
CA ALA A 404 14.38 24.39 -7.38
C ALA A 404 13.37 23.48 -8.09
N GLU A 405 12.10 23.88 -8.08
CA GLU A 405 11.03 23.15 -8.75
C GLU A 405 11.25 23.02 -10.26
N VAL A 406 10.87 21.87 -10.78
CA VAL A 406 10.88 21.54 -12.20
C VAL A 406 9.50 21.77 -12.79
N THR A 407 9.47 22.48 -13.92
CA THR A 407 8.26 22.96 -14.57
C THR A 407 8.25 22.67 -16.07
N LEU A 408 7.10 22.86 -16.73
CA LEU A 408 7.07 23.01 -18.18
C LEU A 408 7.28 24.46 -18.58
N SER A 409 8.07 24.71 -19.61
CA SER A 409 8.20 26.03 -20.21
C SER A 409 8.37 25.96 -21.72
N THR A 410 8.33 27.11 -22.38
CA THR A 410 8.57 27.17 -23.82
C THR A 410 9.98 26.68 -24.13
N CYS A 411 10.08 25.71 -25.04
CA CYS A 411 11.35 25.12 -25.43
C CYS A 411 12.35 26.19 -25.90
N SER A 412 13.50 26.25 -25.25
CA SER A 412 14.59 27.17 -25.54
C SER A 412 15.92 26.41 -25.60
N SER A 413 17.01 27.13 -25.88
CA SER A 413 18.36 26.59 -25.80
C SER A 413 19.00 26.78 -24.42
N ASP A 414 18.25 27.20 -23.40
CA ASP A 414 18.82 27.51 -22.09
C ASP A 414 19.37 26.28 -21.39
N SER A 415 20.40 26.47 -20.57
CA SER A 415 21.03 25.38 -19.84
C SER A 415 20.11 24.76 -18.78
N THR A 416 19.10 25.49 -18.31
CA THR A 416 18.10 24.99 -17.35
C THR A 416 17.13 23.96 -17.96
N GLN A 417 16.99 23.95 -19.29
CA GLN A 417 16.17 22.97 -20.03
C GLN A 417 16.96 21.79 -20.58
N ARG A 418 18.27 21.74 -20.30
CA ARG A 418 19.16 20.71 -20.82
C ARG A 418 19.50 19.73 -19.71
N TRP A 419 19.29 18.46 -20.02
CA TRP A 419 19.48 17.37 -19.08
C TRP A 419 20.53 16.41 -19.62
N THR A 420 21.37 15.91 -18.72
CA THR A 420 22.34 14.86 -19.03
C THR A 420 21.90 13.59 -18.33
N TYR A 421 21.54 12.58 -19.12
CA TYR A 421 21.21 11.25 -18.64
C TYR A 421 22.37 10.30 -18.93
N LEU A 422 22.91 9.69 -17.87
CA LEU A 422 23.99 8.70 -17.95
C LEU A 422 23.45 7.32 -17.49
N GLU A 423 24.25 6.27 -17.71
CA GLU A 423 23.92 4.89 -17.29
C GLU A 423 23.70 4.73 -15.77
N ASP A 424 23.99 5.77 -14.98
CA ASP A 424 23.74 5.80 -13.53
C ASP A 424 22.27 6.07 -13.14
N GLY A 425 21.41 6.35 -14.14
CA GLY A 425 20.00 6.62 -13.96
C GLY A 425 19.70 8.04 -13.47
N LEU A 426 20.72 8.89 -13.30
CA LEU A 426 20.54 10.25 -12.77
C LEU A 426 20.32 11.24 -13.92
N LEU A 427 19.28 12.08 -13.83
CA LEU A 427 19.09 13.22 -14.74
C LEU A 427 19.71 14.48 -14.15
N ARG A 428 20.87 14.88 -14.67
CA ARG A 428 21.60 16.08 -14.21
C ARG A 428 21.21 17.32 -15.00
N ASN A 429 20.97 18.43 -14.33
CA ASN A 429 20.71 19.70 -15.01
C ASN A 429 22.02 20.32 -15.52
N LEU A 430 22.05 20.80 -16.77
CA LEU A 430 23.28 21.37 -17.33
C LEU A 430 23.65 22.73 -16.70
N ALA A 431 22.68 23.49 -16.19
CA ALA A 431 22.96 24.76 -15.51
C ALA A 431 23.55 24.56 -14.10
N ALA A 432 23.32 23.40 -13.47
CA ALA A 432 23.88 23.01 -12.18
C ALA A 432 24.21 21.50 -12.18
N PRO A 433 25.38 21.09 -12.68
CA PRO A 433 25.73 19.67 -12.90
C PRO A 433 25.78 18.80 -11.63
N ASP A 434 25.93 19.43 -10.46
CA ASP A 434 25.90 18.76 -9.15
C ASP A 434 24.47 18.49 -8.64
N LEU A 435 23.46 18.99 -9.36
CA LEU A 435 22.05 18.83 -9.05
C LEU A 435 21.35 17.91 -10.06
N CYS A 436 20.58 16.98 -9.51
CA CYS A 436 19.86 15.94 -10.18
C CYS A 436 18.35 16.17 -10.00
N LEU A 437 17.56 15.73 -10.98
CA LEU A 437 16.12 15.65 -10.85
C LEU A 437 15.77 14.75 -9.66
N ASP A 438 14.84 15.18 -8.82
CA ASP A 438 14.29 14.39 -7.73
C ASP A 438 12.77 14.29 -7.83
N ALA A 439 12.25 13.13 -7.44
CA ALA A 439 10.83 12.83 -7.37
C ALA A 439 10.42 12.25 -6.00
N GLY A 440 11.33 12.20 -5.02
CA GLY A 440 11.11 11.56 -3.71
C GLY A 440 10.89 12.48 -2.52
N GLY A 441 10.66 13.77 -2.73
CA GLY A 441 10.25 14.69 -1.67
C GLY A 441 8.83 14.40 -1.14
N ASP A 442 8.55 14.82 0.10
CA ASP A 442 7.23 14.74 0.76
C ASP A 442 6.13 15.57 0.04
N ASP A 443 6.51 16.37 -0.97
CA ASP A 443 5.68 17.41 -1.57
C ASP A 443 4.97 17.00 -2.89
N GLU A 444 5.11 15.75 -3.38
CA GLU A 444 4.54 15.26 -4.65
C GLU A 444 4.95 16.08 -5.91
N VAL A 445 5.91 17.00 -5.78
CA VAL A 445 6.44 17.86 -6.85
C VAL A 445 7.89 17.49 -7.15
N LEU A 446 8.29 17.58 -8.42
CA LEU A 446 9.68 17.37 -8.82
C LEU A 446 10.52 18.63 -8.59
N ASP A 447 11.70 18.46 -8.00
CA ASP A 447 12.66 19.52 -7.76
C ASP A 447 14.10 19.07 -8.08
N LEU A 448 15.08 19.90 -7.73
CA LEU A 448 16.51 19.60 -7.87
C LEU A 448 17.15 19.24 -6.53
N GLU A 449 17.82 18.11 -6.46
CA GLU A 449 18.57 17.67 -5.27
C GLU A 449 20.00 17.27 -5.64
N SER A 450 20.91 17.27 -4.67
CA SER A 450 22.31 16.90 -4.84
C SER A 450 22.47 15.48 -5.39
N CYS A 451 23.25 15.35 -6.45
CA CYS A 451 23.54 14.07 -7.09
C CYS A 451 24.36 13.11 -6.21
N ASP A 452 25.13 13.61 -5.23
CA ASP A 452 25.91 12.81 -4.28
C ASP A 452 25.13 12.63 -2.96
N SER A 453 24.19 11.69 -2.93
CA SER A 453 23.43 11.35 -1.73
C SER A 453 24.12 10.20 -0.97
N SER A 454 25.34 10.45 -0.45
CA SER A 454 26.07 9.50 0.40
C SER A 454 25.52 9.42 1.85
N GLY A 455 24.43 10.10 2.16
CA GLY A 455 23.78 10.11 3.47
C GLY A 455 22.29 10.41 3.31
N ASP A 456 21.46 9.50 3.82
CA ASP A 456 20.02 9.39 3.62
C ASP A 456 19.55 9.11 2.18
N VAL A 457 18.75 8.07 2.08
CA VAL A 457 18.15 7.51 0.87
C VAL A 457 17.19 8.51 0.22
N SER A 458 17.66 9.29 -0.75
CA SER A 458 16.78 9.98 -1.69
C SER A 458 16.22 8.95 -2.69
N PHE A 459 15.07 8.36 -2.33
CA PHE A 459 14.22 7.68 -3.31
C PHE A 459 13.88 8.69 -4.42
N GLY A 460 13.73 8.26 -5.68
CA GLY A 460 13.23 9.18 -6.72
C GLY A 460 14.29 10.01 -7.46
N LEU A 461 15.60 9.84 -7.18
CA LEU A 461 16.68 10.44 -7.98
C LEU A 461 17.01 9.66 -9.26
N ARG A 462 16.66 8.37 -9.30
CA ARG A 462 16.93 7.50 -10.45
C ARG A 462 15.72 7.37 -11.34
N PHE A 463 15.93 7.63 -12.62
CA PHE A 463 14.91 7.54 -13.65
C PHE A 463 15.33 6.57 -14.75
N GLU A 464 14.32 6.03 -15.41
CA GLU A 464 14.43 5.28 -16.64
C GLU A 464 13.44 5.87 -17.64
N LEU A 465 13.89 6.03 -18.87
CA LEU A 465 13.06 6.49 -19.98
C LEU A 465 12.71 5.29 -20.85
N SER A 466 11.42 4.97 -20.94
CA SER A 466 10.95 3.87 -21.79
C SER A 466 11.14 4.21 -23.28
N PRO A 467 11.22 3.19 -24.16
CA PRO A 467 11.18 3.40 -25.61
C PRO A 467 9.93 4.15 -26.10
N GLU A 468 8.83 4.08 -25.34
CA GLU A 468 7.59 4.81 -25.61
C GLU A 468 7.64 6.29 -25.16
N GLY A 469 8.73 6.71 -24.53
CA GLY A 469 8.97 8.06 -24.03
C GLY A 469 8.45 8.30 -22.61
N GLU A 470 8.09 7.27 -21.85
CA GLU A 470 7.61 7.45 -20.48
C GLU A 470 8.80 7.53 -19.53
N LEU A 471 8.92 8.65 -18.81
CA LEU A 471 9.94 8.85 -17.80
C LEU A 471 9.41 8.36 -16.45
N PHE A 472 9.98 7.33 -15.86
CA PHE A 472 9.57 6.78 -14.56
C PHE A 472 10.75 6.67 -13.61
N THR A 473 10.48 6.67 -12.31
CA THR A 473 11.54 6.45 -11.32
C THR A 473 11.87 4.95 -11.25
N GLN A 474 13.16 4.60 -11.17
CA GLN A 474 13.58 3.20 -11.04
C GLN A 474 13.10 2.57 -9.72
N ASP A 475 12.95 3.40 -8.68
CA ASP A 475 12.51 2.96 -7.36
C ASP A 475 10.98 2.82 -7.25
N GLU A 476 10.19 3.48 -8.12
CA GLU A 476 8.73 3.32 -8.21
C GLU A 476 8.28 2.96 -9.64
N GLY A 477 8.50 1.71 -10.03
CA GLY A 477 8.25 1.20 -11.40
C GLY A 477 6.81 1.27 -11.95
N ASN A 478 5.89 2.02 -11.33
CA ASN A 478 4.55 2.27 -11.87
C ASN A 478 4.10 3.75 -11.88
N LEU A 479 4.96 4.69 -11.50
CA LEU A 479 4.69 6.12 -11.65
C LEU A 479 5.53 6.73 -12.76
N VAL A 480 4.88 7.47 -13.64
CA VAL A 480 5.50 8.24 -14.72
C VAL A 480 5.42 9.73 -14.41
N ILE A 481 6.44 10.47 -14.81
CA ILE A 481 6.52 11.92 -14.62
C ILE A 481 5.63 12.60 -15.66
N VAL A 482 4.67 13.38 -15.18
CA VAL A 482 3.70 14.09 -16.01
C VAL A 482 3.62 15.55 -15.59
N PRO A 483 3.24 16.45 -16.49
CA PRO A 483 2.89 17.80 -16.08
C PRO A 483 1.52 17.82 -15.41
N ALA A 484 1.37 18.60 -14.33
CA ALA A 484 0.09 18.73 -13.63
C ALA A 484 -1.01 19.38 -14.49
N SER A 485 -0.62 20.17 -15.50
CA SER A 485 -1.50 20.76 -16.51
C SER A 485 -0.74 20.90 -17.85
N PRO A 486 -1.39 21.18 -18.99
CA PRO A 486 -0.68 21.42 -20.26
C PRO A 486 -0.10 22.84 -20.38
N GLU A 487 -0.22 23.69 -19.36
CA GLU A 487 0.16 25.11 -19.43
C GLU A 487 1.64 25.33 -19.06
N ALA A 488 2.24 26.38 -19.64
CA ALA A 488 3.59 26.80 -19.25
C ALA A 488 3.62 27.31 -17.80
N GLY A 489 4.68 27.00 -17.08
CA GLY A 489 4.89 27.31 -15.67
C GLY A 489 4.33 26.25 -14.71
N THR A 490 3.60 25.25 -15.21
CA THR A 490 3.08 24.14 -14.39
C THR A 490 4.21 23.28 -13.85
N ILE A 491 4.02 22.78 -12.64
CA ILE A 491 4.90 21.78 -12.02
C ILE A 491 4.75 20.40 -12.68
N LEU A 492 5.78 19.59 -12.50
CA LEU A 492 5.75 18.16 -12.82
C LEU A 492 5.48 17.33 -11.56
N VAL A 493 4.72 16.25 -11.73
CA VAL A 493 4.30 15.36 -10.64
C VAL A 493 4.41 13.89 -11.07
N PRO A 494 4.64 12.95 -10.14
CA PRO A 494 4.48 11.52 -10.40
C PRO A 494 3.00 11.18 -10.62
N SER A 495 2.68 10.35 -11.62
CA SER A 495 1.31 9.92 -11.90
C SER A 495 1.25 8.47 -12.35
N ALA A 496 0.14 7.79 -12.09
CA ALA A 496 -0.04 6.39 -12.51
C ALA A 496 -0.01 6.28 -14.03
N ARG A 497 0.70 5.28 -14.55
CA ARG A 497 0.79 5.00 -15.98
C ARG A 497 -0.60 4.68 -16.55
N ASN A 498 -1.00 5.44 -17.56
CA ASN A 498 -2.26 5.27 -18.29
C ASN A 498 -2.06 5.30 -19.83
N GLY A 499 -0.83 5.54 -20.31
CA GLY A 499 -0.44 5.50 -21.71
C GLY A 499 -0.85 6.72 -22.54
N GLU A 500 -1.42 7.75 -21.91
CA GLU A 500 -1.81 9.01 -22.55
C GLU A 500 -0.60 9.79 -23.06
N ALA A 501 -0.81 10.64 -24.08
CA ALA A 501 0.25 11.45 -24.67
C ALA A 501 0.94 12.39 -23.65
N LYS A 502 0.24 12.84 -22.61
CA LYS A 502 0.82 13.69 -21.55
C LYS A 502 1.89 12.99 -20.72
N GLN A 503 1.95 11.66 -20.79
CA GLN A 503 2.94 10.84 -20.10
C GLN A 503 4.20 10.57 -20.94
N ARG A 504 4.23 11.08 -22.16
CA ARG A 504 5.33 10.83 -23.10
C ARG A 504 6.21 12.06 -23.24
N TRP A 505 7.51 11.81 -23.21
CA TRP A 505 8.59 12.76 -23.36
C TRP A 505 9.39 12.38 -24.60
N LEU A 506 9.63 13.38 -25.44
CA LEU A 506 10.47 13.29 -26.61
C LEU A 506 11.85 13.80 -26.23
N VAL A 507 12.87 12.97 -26.43
CA VAL A 507 14.26 13.37 -26.25
C VAL A 507 14.72 14.06 -27.52
N GLU A 508 14.91 15.37 -27.44
CA GLU A 508 15.50 16.14 -28.52
C GLU A 508 17.01 16.21 -28.30
N ALA A 509 17.76 15.46 -29.12
CA ALA A 509 19.21 15.45 -29.08
C ALA A 509 19.78 16.84 -29.33
N ILE A 510 20.81 17.20 -28.56
CA ILE A 510 21.56 18.43 -28.78
C ILE A 510 22.48 18.17 -29.98
N SER A 511 22.14 18.70 -31.16
CA SER A 511 23.09 18.72 -32.27
C SER A 511 24.32 19.52 -31.83
N GLY A 512 25.44 18.81 -31.65
CA GLY A 512 26.73 19.44 -31.41
C GLY A 512 27.03 20.40 -32.56
N ALA A 513 27.28 21.67 -32.24
CA ALA A 513 27.82 22.62 -33.19
C ALA A 513 29.11 22.02 -33.75
N SER A 514 29.13 21.82 -35.06
CA SER A 514 30.33 21.51 -35.84
C SER A 514 31.39 22.56 -35.51
N THR A 515 32.41 22.17 -34.76
CA THR A 515 33.66 22.91 -34.67
C THR A 515 34.27 22.94 -36.06
N THR A 516 34.14 24.08 -36.74
CA THR A 516 34.97 24.43 -37.89
C THR A 516 36.42 24.50 -37.43
N GLU A 517 37.18 23.44 -37.72
CA GLU A 517 38.63 23.49 -37.82
C GLU A 517 38.99 24.58 -38.83
N SER A 518 39.60 25.65 -38.34
CA SER A 518 40.18 26.70 -39.16
C SER A 518 41.66 26.37 -39.31
N ASP A 519 42.02 25.81 -40.45
CA ASP A 519 43.38 25.79 -40.95
C ASP A 519 43.81 27.23 -41.24
N THR A 520 44.80 27.75 -40.50
CA THR A 520 45.90 28.60 -41.03
C THR A 520 46.99 28.83 -40.00
#